data_AF-A0A8T4JII8-F1
#
_entry.id   AF-A0A8T4JII8-F1
#
_cell.length_a   1.000
_cell.length_b   1.000
_cell.length_c   1.000
_cell.angle_alpha   90.00
_cell.angle_beta   90.00
_cell.angle_gamma   90.00
#
_symmetry.space_group_name_H-M   'P 1'
#
loop_
_entity.id
_entity.type
_entity.pdbx_description
1 polymer ?
#
loop_
_entity_poly.entity_id
_entity_poly.type
_entity_poly.pdbx_seq_one_letter_code
_entity_poly.pdbx_strand_id
1 'polypeptide(L)' 'MSKRKFDAKLRKVGNSYVVTIPKDTIDRFEIDEGDFLALELDTEEIKHSQKKKK' A
#
# COMPACT_ATOMS: atom_id res chain seq x y z
N MET A 1 4.90 12.01 -16.72
CA MET A 1 3.88 12.39 -15.72
C MET A 1 3.93 11.36 -14.60
N SER A 2 4.11 11.79 -13.35
CA SER A 2 4.38 10.89 -12.22
C SER A 2 3.22 9.89 -12.06
N LYS A 3 3.49 8.61 -12.31
CA LYS A 3 2.57 7.46 -12.22
C LYS A 3 2.42 6.98 -10.76
N ARG A 4 2.79 7.81 -9.78
CA ARG A 4 2.82 7.45 -8.36
C ARG A 4 1.40 7.56 -7.81
N LYS A 5 0.71 6.42 -7.68
CA LYS A 5 -0.72 6.36 -7.31
C LYS A 5 -0.99 6.80 -5.86
N PHE A 6 -0.18 6.34 -4.90
CA PHE A 6 -0.14 6.85 -3.52
C PHE A 6 1.02 6.18 -2.76
N ASP A 7 1.55 6.85 -1.73
CA ASP A 7 2.52 6.25 -0.81
C ASP A 7 1.79 5.61 0.37
N ALA A 8 2.00 4.31 0.59
CA ALA A 8 1.45 3.59 1.73
C ALA A 8 2.56 2.94 2.56
N LYS A 9 2.38 2.98 3.88
CA LYS A 9 3.27 2.30 4.82
C LYS A 9 2.77 0.88 5.07
N LEU A 10 3.63 -0.11 4.86
CA LEU A 10 3.36 -1.49 5.24
C LEU A 10 3.23 -1.61 6.77
N ARG A 11 2.15 -2.24 7.25
CA ARG A 11 1.88 -2.47 8.68
C ARG A 11 1.71 -3.96 8.94
N LYS A 12 2.04 -4.41 10.15
CA LYS A 12 1.80 -5.79 10.60
C LYS A 12 0.50 -5.85 11.40
N VAL A 13 -0.39 -6.78 11.05
CA VAL A 13 -1.63 -7.08 11.76
C VAL A 13 -1.73 -8.60 11.95
N GLY A 14 -1.58 -9.06 13.19
CA GLY A 14 -1.47 -10.49 13.48
C GLY A 14 -0.25 -11.12 12.78
N ASN A 15 -0.50 -12.15 11.97
CA ASN A 15 0.53 -12.82 11.16
C ASN A 15 0.64 -12.28 9.72
N SER A 16 -0.13 -11.25 9.38
CA SER A 16 -0.19 -10.70 8.02
C SER A 16 0.39 -9.29 7.95
N TYR A 17 0.81 -8.90 6.75
CA TYR A 17 1.16 -7.51 6.44
C TYR A 17 0.06 -6.89 5.58
N VAL A 18 -0.29 -5.66 5.89
CA VAL A 18 -1.37 -4.92 5.22
C VAL A 18 -0.89 -3.55 4.79
N VAL A 19 -1.46 -3.06 3.69
CA VAL A 19 -1.39 -1.67 3.25
C VAL A 19 -2.78 -1.06 3.35
N THR A 20 -2.86 0.19 3.78
CA THR A 20 -4.14 0.91 3.80
C THR A 20 -4.33 1.58 2.46
N ILE A 21 -5.44 1.26 1.79
CA ILE A 21 -5.87 1.96 0.58
C ILE A 21 -6.71 3.16 1.03
N PRO A 22 -6.37 4.40 0.61
CA PRO A 22 -7.16 5.58 0.91
C PRO A 22 -8.61 5.44 0.43
N LYS A 23 -9.57 5.95 1.21
CA LYS A 23 -11.00 5.84 0.87
C LYS A 23 -11.32 6.46 -0.49
N ASP A 24 -10.71 7.60 -0.82
CA ASP A 24 -10.88 8.24 -2.13
C ASP A 24 -10.43 7.35 -3.28
N THR A 25 -9.43 6.48 -3.06
CA THR A 25 -9.02 5.48 -4.07
C THR A 25 -10.07 4.39 -4.21
N ILE A 26 -10.62 3.89 -3.10
CA ILE A 26 -11.71 2.91 -3.11
C ILE A 26 -12.92 3.46 -3.86
N ASP A 27 -13.36 4.67 -3.50
CA ASP A 27 -14.52 5.34 -4.10
C ASP A 27 -14.30 5.62 -5.61
N ARG A 28 -13.09 6.06 -6.00
CA ARG A 28 -12.76 6.39 -7.40
C ARG A 28 -12.70 5.19 -8.33
N PHE A 29 -12.34 4.03 -7.81
CA PHE A 29 -12.20 2.80 -8.60
C PHE A 29 -13.34 1.82 -8.36
N GLU A 30 -14.38 2.23 -7.62
CA GLU A 30 -15.57 1.43 -7.31
C GLU A 30 -15.20 0.03 -6.79
N ILE A 31 -14.25 -0.01 -5.84
CA ILE A 31 -13.75 -1.25 -5.23
C ILE A 31 -14.62 -1.61 -4.03
N ASP A 32 -15.02 -2.87 -3.93
CA ASP A 32 -15.81 -3.37 -2.83
C ASP A 32 -15.06 -4.39 -1.95
N GLU A 33 -15.57 -4.62 -0.74
CA GLU A 33 -15.04 -5.67 0.14
C GLU A 33 -15.26 -7.05 -0.50
N GLY A 34 -14.17 -7.84 -0.61
CA GLY A 34 -14.18 -9.16 -1.22
C GLY A 34 -13.61 -9.19 -2.64
N ASP A 35 -13.35 -8.03 -3.24
CA ASP A 35 -12.71 -7.95 -4.55
C ASP A 35 -11.26 -8.42 -4.54
N PHE A 36 -10.84 -9.07 -5.62
CA PHE A 36 -9.47 -9.46 -5.85
C PHE A 36 -8.71 -8.34 -6.57
N LEU A 37 -7.68 -7.81 -5.91
CA LEU A 37 -6.82 -6.78 -6.48
C LEU A 37 -5.49 -7.38 -6.97
N ALA A 38 -5.15 -7.12 -8.22
CA ALA A 38 -3.81 -7.39 -8.74
C ALA A 38 -2.84 -6.28 -8.28
N LEU A 39 -1.70 -6.67 -7.71
CA LEU A 39 -0.70 -5.74 -7.20
C LEU A 39 0.59 -5.85 -8.02
N GLU A 40 1.12 -4.70 -8.45
CA GLU A 40 2.44 -4.56 -9.05
C GLU A 40 3.31 -3.76 -8.09
N LEU A 41 4.46 -4.32 -7.69
CA LEU A 41 5.40 -3.70 -6.77
C LEU A 41 6.67 -3.32 -7.52
N ASP A 42 7.01 -2.04 -7.51
CA ASP A 42 8.31 -1.57 -7.96
C ASP A 42 9.33 -1.68 -6.81
N THR A 43 10.27 -2.61 -6.94
CA THR A 43 11.29 -2.87 -5.92
C THR A 43 12.31 -1.76 -5.79
N GLU A 44 12.53 -0.97 -6.85
CA GLU A 44 13.52 0.13 -6.86
C GLU A 44 13.02 1.33 -6.04
N GLU A 45 11.70 1.49 -5.91
CA GLU A 45 11.07 2.57 -5.14
C GLU A 45 10.85 2.24 -3.64
N ILE A 46 11.25 1.04 -3.18
CA ILE A 46 11.04 0.64 -1.79
C ILE A 46 11.95 1.45 -0.85
N LYS A 47 11.33 2.35 -0.08
CA LYS A 47 12.00 3.10 0.98
C LYS A 47 11.95 2.35 2.31
N HIS A 48 13.08 1.84 2.75
CA HIS A 48 13.19 1.24 4.08
C HIS A 48 13.19 2.32 5.17
N SER A 49 12.23 2.24 6.09
CA SER A 49 12.28 3.04 7.32
C SER A 49 13.57 2.70 8.06
N GLN A 50 14.46 3.67 8.26
CA GLN A 50 15.61 3.49 9.13
C GLN A 50 15.09 3.10 10.52
N LYS A 51 15.36 1.85 10.94
CA LYS A 51 15.17 1.48 12.35
C LYS A 51 16.09 2.39 13.13
N LYS A 52 15.55 3.34 13.90
CA LYS A 52 16.33 4.00 14.95
C LYS A 52 16.88 2.88 15.83
N LYS A 53 18.17 2.57 15.69
CA LYS A 53 18.90 1.78 16.69
C LYS A 53 18.74 2.56 17.98
N LYS A 54 18.00 1.99 18.91
CA LYS A 54 17.84 2.54 20.26
C LYS A 54 19.15 2.38 21.00
#